data_AF-A0A7S2YGR1-F1
#
_entry.id   AF-A0A7S2YGR1-F1
#
_cell.length_a   1.000
_cell.length_b   1.000
_cell.length_c   1.000
_cell.angle_alpha   90.00
_cell.angle_beta   90.00
_cell.angle_gamma   90.00
#
_symmetry.space_group_name_H-M   'P 1'
#
loop_
_entity.id
_entity.type
_entity.pdbx_description
1 polymer ?
#
loop_
_entity_poly.entity_id
_entity_poly.type
_entity_poly.pdbx_seq_one_letter_code
_entity_poly.pdbx_strand_id
1 'polypeptide(L)'
;FGIPSHNLQVGRKYVGAKLLSLSVLSAIAELTGGDAPISLFMGDLPSRHSSISAPVGQAGKEEKRKSITRSLEIQGIELEDSNSNLAEDHYDEDVYEVLAKGRRTETSFDVRQSPLAANFYRVLGDDELKSIFTDIKVHPMTPEVAWTFLKRLPRDIVRDVIKNVSHTAISRTDKILKLLHGLPVSS
;
A
#
# COMPACT_ATOMS: atom_id res chain seq x y z
N PHE A 1 18.24 27.13 10.29
CA PHE A 1 18.94 26.07 9.53
C PHE A 1 18.40 24.70 9.97
N GLY A 2 17.40 24.13 9.28
CA GLY A 2 16.74 22.88 9.73
C GLY A 2 16.12 22.00 8.63
N ILE A 3 16.25 22.40 7.37
CA ILE A 3 15.63 21.72 6.21
C ILE A 3 16.30 20.37 5.86
N PRO A 4 17.65 20.20 5.95
CA PRO A 4 18.28 18.94 5.56
C PRO A 4 17.94 17.75 6.47
N SER A 5 17.84 17.98 7.79
CA SER A 5 17.54 16.93 8.77
C SER A 5 16.10 16.46 8.71
N HIS A 6 15.16 17.36 8.41
CA HIS A 6 13.76 17.02 8.19
C HIS A 6 13.57 16.22 6.91
N ASN A 7 14.13 16.66 5.78
CA ASN A 7 14.06 15.93 4.51
C ASN A 7 14.64 14.51 4.60
N LEU A 8 15.74 14.35 5.34
CA LEU A 8 16.33 13.02 5.57
C LEU A 8 15.42 12.12 6.41
N GLN A 9 14.75 12.67 7.42
CA GLN A 9 13.79 11.92 8.24
C GLN A 9 12.57 11.48 7.43
N VAL A 10 11.96 12.40 6.67
CA VAL A 10 10.86 12.12 5.73
C VAL A 10 11.28 11.06 4.71
N GLY A 11 12.49 11.19 4.14
CA GLY A 11 13.04 10.21 3.20
C GLY A 11 13.19 8.81 3.81
N ARG A 12 13.66 8.71 5.06
CA ARG A 12 13.79 7.42 5.75
C ARG A 12 12.43 6.78 6.01
N LYS A 13 11.45 7.55 6.48
CA LYS A 13 10.07 7.07 6.72
C LYS A 13 9.42 6.58 5.42
N TYR A 14 9.53 7.38 4.35
CA TYR A 14 9.05 7.03 3.01
C TYR A 14 9.64 5.71 2.49
N VAL A 15 10.96 5.55 2.57
CA VAL A 15 11.62 4.29 2.15
C VAL A 15 11.17 3.12 3.02
N GLY A 16 11.03 3.32 4.33
CA GLY A 16 10.51 2.31 5.25
C GLY A 16 9.10 1.85 4.87
N ALA A 17 8.18 2.78 4.60
CA ALA A 17 6.82 2.46 4.18
C ALA A 17 6.79 1.70 2.84
N LYS A 18 7.62 2.11 1.87
CA LYS A 18 7.77 1.38 0.60
C LYS A 18 8.33 -0.03 0.84
N LEU A 19 9.36 -0.17 1.66
CA LEU A 19 9.94 -1.47 1.99
C LEU A 19 8.93 -2.38 2.68
N LEU A 20 8.04 -1.83 3.52
CA LEU A 20 6.99 -2.60 4.17
C LEU A 20 6.03 -3.19 3.14
N SER A 21 5.53 -2.36 2.23
CA SER A 21 4.65 -2.81 1.15
C SER A 21 5.30 -3.88 0.26
N LEU A 22 6.60 -3.71 -0.02
CA LEU A 22 7.39 -4.67 -0.77
C LEU A 22 7.50 -6.00 -0.02
N SER A 23 7.79 -5.93 1.27
CA SER A 23 7.96 -7.09 2.15
C SER A 23 6.66 -7.90 2.30
N VAL A 24 5.49 -7.26 2.29
CA VAL A 24 4.17 -7.95 2.34
C VAL A 24 3.98 -8.84 1.12
N LEU A 25 4.22 -8.29 -0.06
CA LEU A 25 4.05 -9.03 -1.30
C LEU A 25 5.17 -10.05 -1.51
N SER A 26 6.40 -9.77 -1.06
CA SER A 26 7.47 -10.79 -1.00
C SER A 26 7.08 -11.95 -0.08
N ALA A 27 6.47 -11.68 1.08
CA ALA A 27 5.98 -12.73 1.97
C ALA A 27 4.87 -13.57 1.32
N ILE A 28 3.93 -12.93 0.61
CA ILE A 28 2.88 -13.65 -0.13
C ILE A 28 3.49 -14.50 -1.27
N ALA A 29 4.44 -13.95 -2.01
CA ALA A 29 5.15 -14.64 -3.09
C ALA A 29 5.91 -15.87 -2.56
N GLU A 30 6.66 -15.70 -1.48
CA GLU A 30 7.41 -16.77 -0.80
C GLU A 30 6.48 -17.91 -0.36
N LEU A 31 5.36 -17.57 0.28
CA LEU A 31 4.43 -18.58 0.82
C LEU A 31 3.58 -19.28 -0.24
N THR A 32 3.41 -18.69 -1.42
CA THR A 32 2.52 -19.22 -2.46
C THR A 32 3.28 -19.80 -3.67
N GLY A 33 4.59 -19.55 -3.73
CA GLY A 33 5.47 -19.93 -4.83
C GLY A 33 5.32 -19.01 -6.03
N GLY A 34 6.43 -18.40 -6.45
CA GLY A 34 6.59 -17.63 -7.68
C GLY A 34 6.84 -16.14 -7.45
N ASP A 35 7.44 -15.46 -8.44
CA ASP A 35 7.74 -14.03 -8.37
C ASP A 35 6.44 -13.19 -8.45
N ALA A 36 6.31 -12.17 -7.60
CA ALA A 36 5.25 -11.17 -7.76
C ALA A 36 5.72 -10.14 -8.82
N PRO A 37 4.91 -9.83 -9.86
CA PRO A 37 5.28 -8.82 -10.84
C PRO A 37 5.58 -7.49 -10.15
N ILE A 38 6.74 -6.88 -10.43
CA ILE A 38 7.11 -5.58 -9.86
C ILE A 38 6.07 -4.48 -10.21
N SER A 39 5.34 -4.66 -11.32
CA SER A 39 4.24 -3.79 -11.76
C SER A 39 3.10 -3.65 -10.72
N LEU A 40 2.85 -4.67 -9.88
CA LEU A 40 1.90 -4.60 -8.75
C LEU A 40 2.32 -3.58 -7.68
N PHE A 41 3.63 -3.41 -7.49
CA PHE A 41 4.24 -2.52 -6.50
C PHE A 41 4.46 -1.11 -7.05
N MET A 42 4.59 -1.05 -8.36
CA MET A 42 4.81 0.15 -9.17
C MET A 42 3.49 0.74 -9.68
N GLY A 43 2.32 0.23 -9.26
CA GLY A 43 1.01 0.77 -9.66
C GLY A 43 0.76 0.78 -11.18
N ASP A 44 1.55 0.03 -11.97
CA ASP A 44 1.61 0.12 -13.43
C ASP A 44 1.12 -1.20 -14.06
N LEU A 45 -0.09 -1.62 -13.68
CA LEU A 45 -0.84 -2.55 -14.52
C LEU A 45 -1.55 -1.73 -15.61
N PRO A 46 -1.56 -2.21 -16.87
CA PRO A 46 -2.28 -1.53 -17.93
C PRO A 46 -3.74 -1.43 -17.55
N SER A 47 -4.21 -0.18 -17.45
CA SER A 47 -5.62 0.12 -17.36
C SER A 47 -6.35 -0.59 -18.47
N ARG A 48 -7.36 -1.40 -18.14
CA ARG A 48 -8.34 -1.85 -19.13
C ARG A 48 -9.14 -0.64 -19.60
N HIS A 49 -8.51 0.23 -20.39
CA HIS A 49 -9.21 1.07 -21.34
C HIS A 49 -9.62 0.15 -22.49
N SER A 50 -10.72 -0.58 -22.30
CA SER A 50 -11.55 -0.96 -23.44
C SER A 50 -12.10 0.35 -23.99
N SER A 51 -11.48 0.81 -25.06
CA SER A 51 -11.94 1.86 -25.95
C SER A 51 -13.44 1.77 -26.24
N ILE A 52 -14.21 2.74 -25.75
CA ILE A 52 -15.38 3.25 -26.49
C ILE A 52 -15.35 4.78 -26.40
N SER A 53 -14.99 5.37 -27.53
CA SER A 53 -15.08 6.77 -27.91
C SER A 53 -16.52 7.30 -27.93
N ALA A 54 -16.79 8.45 -27.30
CA ALA A 54 -17.83 9.44 -27.66
C ALA A 54 -17.68 10.76 -26.86
N PRO A 55 -18.24 11.90 -27.33
CA PRO A 55 -17.52 13.18 -27.39
C PRO A 55 -17.90 14.26 -26.33
N VAL A 56 -17.02 15.28 -26.32
CA VAL A 56 -17.06 16.66 -25.81
C VAL A 56 -18.45 17.27 -25.57
N GLY A 57 -18.64 17.89 -24.38
CA GLY A 57 -19.74 18.83 -24.13
C GLY A 57 -19.83 19.44 -22.72
N GLN A 58 -19.33 20.68 -22.59
CA GLN A 58 -19.79 21.79 -21.72
C GLN A 58 -19.62 21.77 -20.19
N ALA A 59 -19.33 22.98 -19.70
CA ALA A 59 -18.93 23.37 -18.37
C ALA A 59 -20.11 23.72 -17.44
N GLY A 60 -19.91 23.57 -16.13
CA GLY A 60 -20.76 24.13 -15.08
C GLY A 60 -20.05 24.14 -13.73
N LYS A 61 -19.91 25.34 -13.14
CA LYS A 61 -19.35 25.60 -11.80
C LYS A 61 -20.29 25.05 -10.72
N GLU A 62 -19.77 24.32 -9.73
CA GLU A 62 -20.38 24.28 -8.39
C GLU A 62 -19.41 23.87 -7.26
N GLU A 63 -19.02 24.88 -6.49
CA GLU A 63 -18.83 24.94 -5.03
C GLU A 63 -18.65 23.61 -4.22
N LYS A 64 -17.41 23.14 -4.16
CA LYS A 64 -16.56 23.11 -2.95
C LYS A 64 -17.26 23.01 -1.57
N ARG A 65 -17.82 21.84 -1.25
CA ARG A 65 -17.88 21.21 0.10
C ARG A 65 -18.57 19.84 -0.03
N LYS A 66 -17.87 18.84 -0.58
CA LYS A 66 -18.37 17.46 -0.63
C LYS A 66 -17.28 16.50 -0.18
N SER A 67 -17.61 15.79 0.89
CA SER A 67 -17.18 14.46 1.30
C SER A 67 -15.69 14.19 1.41
N ILE A 68 -15.28 13.85 2.64
CA ILE A 68 -13.99 13.26 3.04
C ILE A 68 -13.76 11.87 2.40
N THR A 69 -14.64 11.42 1.51
CA THR A 69 -14.49 10.17 0.76
C THR A 69 -13.55 10.39 -0.43
N ARG A 70 -12.24 10.41 -0.18
CA ARG A 70 -11.25 10.25 -1.25
C ARG A 70 -10.94 8.77 -1.39
N SER A 71 -11.87 8.04 -1.99
CA SER A 71 -11.64 6.70 -2.52
C SER A 71 -10.32 6.70 -3.28
N LEU A 72 -9.35 5.96 -2.78
CA LEU A 72 -8.09 5.70 -3.47
C LEU A 72 -8.43 4.79 -4.65
N GLU A 73 -8.88 5.40 -5.75
CA GLU A 73 -9.07 4.72 -7.04
C GLU A 73 -7.70 4.32 -7.60
N ILE A 74 -7.16 3.25 -7.05
CA ILE A 74 -6.20 2.38 -7.71
C ILE A 74 -7.08 1.32 -8.35
N GLN A 75 -6.98 1.15 -9.67
CA GLN A 75 -7.84 0.25 -10.43
C GLN A 75 -8.05 -1.10 -9.75
N GLY A 76 -9.22 -1.27 -9.13
CA GLY A 76 -9.72 -2.52 -8.57
C GLY A 76 -9.32 -2.85 -7.14
N ILE A 77 -8.58 -2.00 -6.41
CA ILE A 77 -8.27 -2.22 -4.99
C ILE A 77 -9.17 -1.31 -4.14
N GLU A 78 -10.41 -1.73 -3.91
CA GLU A 78 -11.27 -1.13 -2.89
C GLU A 78 -10.72 -1.53 -1.51
N LEU A 79 -9.80 -0.72 -0.97
CA LEU A 79 -9.40 -0.83 0.43
C LEU A 79 -10.46 -0.10 1.24
N GLU A 80 -11.38 -0.85 1.83
CA GLU A 80 -12.41 -0.27 2.70
C GLU A 80 -11.74 0.41 3.90
N ASP A 81 -12.19 1.63 4.22
CA ASP A 81 -11.75 2.43 5.37
C ASP A 81 -12.18 1.77 6.69
N SER A 82 -11.51 0.68 7.05
CA SER A 82 -11.76 -0.06 8.28
C SER A 82 -10.96 0.55 9.45
N ASN A 83 -11.21 1.82 9.78
CA ASN A 83 -11.15 2.40 11.14
C ASN A 83 -11.21 3.94 11.10
N SER A 84 -12.31 4.53 11.57
CA SER A 84 -12.51 5.97 11.71
C SER A 84 -12.00 6.56 13.05
N ASN A 85 -11.14 5.84 13.78
CA ASN A 85 -10.56 6.27 15.07
C ASN A 85 -9.02 6.29 15.03
N LEU A 86 -8.42 6.65 13.90
CA LEU A 86 -6.98 6.87 13.82
C LEU A 86 -6.66 8.23 14.45
N ALA A 87 -5.84 8.26 15.50
CA ALA A 87 -5.39 9.50 16.12
C ALA A 87 -4.69 10.38 15.07
N GLU A 88 -5.09 11.65 14.95
CA GLU A 88 -4.67 12.57 13.87
C GLU A 88 -3.14 12.83 13.80
N ASP A 89 -2.34 12.36 14.76
CA ASP A 89 -0.89 12.63 14.86
C ASP A 89 0.02 11.38 14.85
N HIS A 90 -0.50 10.19 14.55
CA HIS A 90 0.33 8.97 14.65
C HIS A 90 1.21 8.66 13.41
N TYR A 91 1.04 9.42 12.31
CA TYR A 91 1.86 9.31 11.10
C TYR A 91 2.26 10.69 10.57
N ASP A 92 3.35 10.75 9.79
CA ASP A 92 3.83 11.99 9.18
C ASP A 92 3.04 12.32 7.90
N GLU A 93 2.23 13.37 7.94
CA GLU A 93 1.36 13.75 6.82
C GLU A 93 2.15 14.03 5.53
N ASP A 94 3.35 14.62 5.63
CA ASP A 94 4.18 14.86 4.45
C ASP A 94 4.64 13.55 3.80
N VAL A 95 4.93 12.52 4.60
CA VAL A 95 5.26 11.18 4.09
C VAL A 95 4.04 10.54 3.44
N TYR A 96 2.89 10.60 4.10
CA TYR A 96 1.63 10.05 3.56
C TYR A 96 1.27 10.70 2.22
N GLU A 97 1.32 12.03 2.14
CA GLU A 97 1.04 12.80 0.93
C GLU A 97 1.99 12.43 -0.21
N VAL A 98 3.28 12.26 0.06
CA VAL A 98 4.26 11.81 -0.95
C VAL A 98 3.97 10.38 -1.40
N LEU A 99 3.56 9.47 -0.52
CA LEU A 99 3.18 8.10 -0.88
C LEU A 99 1.88 8.04 -1.69
N ALA A 100 0.87 8.79 -1.27
CA ALA A 100 -0.48 8.74 -1.83
C ALA A 100 -0.60 9.53 -3.13
N LYS A 101 -0.01 10.73 -3.20
CA LYS A 101 -0.17 11.66 -4.33
C LYS A 101 1.07 11.76 -5.20
N GLY A 102 2.22 11.36 -4.67
CA GLY A 102 3.51 11.49 -5.33
C GLY A 102 4.21 12.80 -5.08
N ARG A 103 5.44 12.91 -5.57
CA ARG A 103 6.25 14.13 -5.44
C ARG A 103 5.69 15.24 -6.34
N ARG A 104 5.69 16.47 -5.83
CA ARG A 104 5.25 17.68 -6.57
C ARG A 104 6.13 18.02 -7.78
N THR A 105 7.41 17.63 -7.76
CA THR A 105 8.37 17.90 -8.82
C THR A 105 8.73 16.61 -9.54
N GLU A 106 8.60 16.60 -10.87
CA GLU A 106 8.81 15.42 -11.70
C GLU A 106 10.28 15.01 -11.77
N THR A 107 10.55 13.74 -11.49
CA THR A 107 11.75 13.04 -11.95
C THR A 107 11.28 11.83 -12.74
N SER A 108 11.67 11.72 -14.01
CA SER A 108 11.10 10.79 -15.01
C SER A 108 11.37 9.30 -14.79
N PHE A 109 11.84 8.90 -13.61
CA PHE A 109 12.30 7.54 -13.32
C PHE A 109 11.55 6.85 -12.18
N ASP A 110 10.72 7.57 -11.42
CA ASP A 110 10.03 7.04 -10.24
C ASP A 110 8.53 6.95 -10.53
N VAL A 111 7.93 5.82 -10.18
CA VAL A 111 6.47 5.66 -10.19
C VAL A 111 5.90 6.67 -9.21
N ARG A 112 4.96 7.49 -9.69
CA ARG A 112 4.46 8.65 -8.95
C ARG A 112 3.86 8.30 -7.60
N GLN A 113 3.17 7.18 -7.44
CA GLN A 113 2.38 6.88 -6.23
C GLN A 113 2.68 5.47 -5.73
N SER A 114 2.64 5.26 -4.42
CA SER A 114 2.72 3.94 -3.78
C SER A 114 1.52 3.74 -2.87
N PRO A 115 0.34 3.44 -3.44
CA PRO A 115 -0.90 3.48 -2.70
C PRO A 115 -0.99 2.39 -1.61
N LEU A 116 -0.36 1.23 -1.85
CA LEU A 116 -0.25 0.17 -0.84
C LEU A 116 0.58 0.63 0.37
N ALA A 117 1.73 1.27 0.11
CA ALA A 117 2.54 1.85 1.16
C ALA A 117 1.81 2.99 1.88
N ALA A 118 1.06 3.82 1.16
CA ALA A 118 0.24 4.88 1.77
C ALA A 118 -0.82 4.31 2.72
N ASN A 119 -1.54 3.25 2.33
CA ASN A 119 -2.56 2.66 3.19
C ASN A 119 -1.94 2.01 4.44
N PHE A 120 -0.87 1.23 4.30
CA PHE A 120 -0.18 0.67 5.47
C PHE A 120 0.36 1.77 6.38
N TYR A 121 0.98 2.80 5.82
CA TYR A 121 1.56 3.88 6.60
C TYR A 121 0.51 4.68 7.38
N ARG A 122 -0.65 4.93 6.77
CA ARG A 122 -1.79 5.60 7.42
C ARG A 122 -2.35 4.82 8.60
N VAL A 123 -2.34 3.48 8.56
CA VAL A 123 -2.92 2.65 9.63
C VAL A 123 -1.91 2.30 10.72
N LEU A 124 -0.64 2.11 10.36
CA LEU A 124 0.41 1.75 11.30
C LEU A 124 1.00 2.99 11.98
N GLY A 125 1.26 4.03 11.18
CA GLY A 125 2.04 5.18 11.61
C GLY A 125 3.51 4.89 11.84
N ASP A 126 4.20 5.90 12.35
CA ASP A 126 5.67 5.93 12.42
C ASP A 126 6.24 4.92 13.43
N ASP A 127 5.67 4.91 14.63
CA ASP A 127 6.19 4.10 15.73
C ASP A 127 6.02 2.61 15.45
N GLU A 128 4.87 2.23 14.90
CA GLU A 128 4.57 0.84 14.57
C GLU A 128 5.40 0.36 13.39
N LEU A 129 5.55 1.18 12.33
CA LEU A 129 6.44 0.88 11.21
C LEU A 129 7.87 0.63 11.71
N LYS A 130 8.35 1.46 12.64
CA LYS A 130 9.68 1.32 13.24
C LYS A 130 9.79 0.08 14.12
N SER A 131 8.78 -0.23 14.94
CA SER A 131 8.72 -1.45 15.77
C SER A 131 8.82 -2.68 14.87
N ILE A 132 8.03 -2.77 13.81
CA ILE A 132 8.03 -3.93 12.90
C ILE A 132 9.43 -4.23 12.35
N PHE A 133 10.15 -3.21 11.85
CA PHE A 133 11.50 -3.41 11.31
C PHE A 133 12.59 -3.58 12.38
N THR A 134 12.32 -3.20 13.63
CA THR A 134 13.21 -3.48 14.76
C THR A 134 13.06 -4.94 15.21
N ASP A 135 11.82 -5.43 15.25
CA ASP A 135 11.47 -6.75 15.75
C ASP A 135 11.70 -7.85 14.70
N ILE A 136 11.53 -7.53 13.41
CA ILE A 136 11.53 -8.51 12.33
C ILE A 136 12.53 -8.11 11.25
N LYS A 137 13.56 -8.94 11.06
CA LYS A 137 14.44 -8.86 9.90
C LYS A 137 13.77 -9.54 8.70
N VAL A 138 13.16 -8.73 7.84
CA VAL A 138 12.41 -9.20 6.66
C VAL A 138 13.29 -9.79 5.54
N HIS A 139 14.62 -9.66 5.62
CA HIS A 139 15.56 -10.21 4.64
C HIS A 139 16.60 -11.14 5.29
N PRO A 140 16.83 -12.35 4.74
CA PRO A 140 16.09 -12.96 3.63
C PRO A 140 14.65 -13.32 4.03
N MET A 141 13.71 -13.22 3.08
CA MET A 141 12.31 -13.59 3.31
C MET A 141 12.17 -15.10 3.20
N THR A 142 12.26 -15.82 4.32
CA THR A 142 11.97 -17.26 4.38
C THR A 142 10.48 -17.50 4.71
N PRO A 143 9.94 -18.72 4.54
CA PRO A 143 8.55 -19.00 4.89
C PRO A 143 8.21 -18.70 6.36
N GLU A 144 9.14 -18.95 7.29
CA GLU A 144 8.97 -18.66 8.72
C GLU A 144 8.92 -17.15 8.98
N VAL A 145 9.81 -16.39 8.35
CA VAL A 145 9.85 -14.92 8.42
C VAL A 145 8.58 -14.34 7.80
N ALA A 146 8.15 -14.85 6.64
CA ALA A 146 6.95 -14.42 5.95
C ALA A 146 5.70 -14.55 6.83
N TRP A 147 5.51 -15.70 7.48
CA TRP A 147 4.40 -15.87 8.42
C TRP A 147 4.52 -14.97 9.65
N THR A 148 5.71 -14.86 10.24
CA THR A 148 5.96 -14.00 11.40
C THR A 148 5.61 -12.54 11.07
N PHE A 149 6.04 -12.08 9.89
CA PHE A 149 5.78 -10.74 9.39
C PHE A 149 4.29 -10.50 9.09
N LEU A 150 3.64 -11.36 8.31
CA LEU A 150 2.22 -11.19 7.97
C LEU A 150 1.30 -11.22 9.20
N LYS A 151 1.65 -12.01 10.22
CA LYS A 151 0.89 -12.09 11.47
C LYS A 151 1.08 -10.89 12.39
N ARG A 152 2.19 -10.15 12.23
CA ARG A 152 2.47 -8.93 13.00
C ARG A 152 1.64 -7.73 12.52
N LEU A 153 1.17 -7.76 11.28
CA LEU A 153 0.42 -6.69 10.63
C LEU A 153 -1.09 -6.76 10.93
N PRO A 154 -1.82 -5.63 10.84
CA PRO A 154 -3.28 -5.61 10.95
C PRO A 154 -3.94 -6.58 9.96
N ARG A 155 -4.72 -7.53 10.51
CA ARG A 155 -5.33 -8.63 9.74
C ARG A 155 -6.14 -8.10 8.55
N ASP A 156 -6.94 -7.06 8.74
CA ASP A 156 -7.86 -6.58 7.71
C ASP A 156 -7.12 -6.03 6.49
N ILE A 157 -6.06 -5.25 6.70
CA ILE A 157 -5.25 -4.74 5.59
C ILE A 157 -4.56 -5.90 4.86
N VAL A 158 -3.96 -6.85 5.60
CA VAL A 158 -3.30 -8.01 4.99
C VAL A 158 -4.29 -8.87 4.20
N ARG A 159 -5.49 -9.08 4.75
CA ARG A 159 -6.58 -9.80 4.09
C ARG A 159 -6.96 -9.13 2.77
N ASP A 160 -7.11 -7.82 2.75
CA ASP A 160 -7.52 -7.09 1.56
C ASP A 160 -6.43 -7.14 0.50
N VAL A 161 -5.15 -7.04 0.90
CA VAL A 161 -4.02 -7.26 -0.01
C VAL A 161 -4.03 -8.67 -0.59
N ILE A 162 -4.19 -9.71 0.25
CA ILE A 162 -4.25 -11.11 -0.22
C ILE A 162 -5.37 -11.31 -1.25
N LYS A 163 -6.57 -10.79 -0.99
CA LYS A 163 -7.70 -10.85 -1.94
C LYS A 163 -7.33 -10.19 -3.27
N ASN A 164 -6.78 -8.98 -3.24
CA ASN A 164 -6.41 -8.24 -4.45
C ASN A 164 -5.28 -8.92 -5.24
N VAL A 165 -4.27 -9.44 -4.56
CA VAL A 165 -3.18 -10.20 -5.19
C VAL A 165 -3.71 -11.48 -5.84
N SER A 166 -4.72 -12.13 -5.25
CA SER A 166 -5.35 -13.33 -5.81
C SER A 166 -6.02 -13.06 -7.16
N HIS A 167 -6.65 -11.88 -7.34
CA HIS A 167 -7.27 -11.49 -8.61
C HIS A 167 -6.24 -11.22 -9.72
N THR A 168 -5.01 -10.84 -9.35
CA THR A 168 -3.94 -10.55 -10.31
C THR A 168 -3.14 -11.81 -10.65
N ALA A 169 -2.83 -12.65 -9.67
CA ALA A 169 -2.07 -13.87 -9.84
C ALA A 169 -2.99 -15.10 -10.00
N ILE A 170 -3.81 -15.09 -11.05
CA ILE A 170 -4.92 -16.02 -11.29
C ILE A 170 -4.48 -17.49 -11.17
N SER A 171 -3.32 -17.85 -11.72
CA SER A 171 -2.79 -19.24 -11.73
C SER A 171 -2.53 -19.83 -10.34
N ARG A 172 -2.48 -18.99 -9.29
CA ARG A 172 -2.23 -19.39 -7.90
C ARG A 172 -3.24 -18.81 -6.91
N THR A 173 -4.41 -18.36 -7.40
CA THR A 173 -5.50 -17.80 -6.59
C THR A 173 -5.80 -18.66 -5.36
N ASP A 174 -5.98 -19.97 -5.55
CA ASP A 174 -6.31 -20.90 -4.46
C ASP A 174 -5.21 -20.95 -3.38
N LYS A 175 -3.94 -20.90 -3.78
CA LYS A 175 -2.82 -20.89 -2.83
C LYS A 175 -2.76 -19.57 -2.06
N ILE A 176 -3.00 -18.46 -2.75
CA ILE A 176 -3.02 -17.11 -2.14
C ILE A 176 -4.18 -17.00 -1.14
N LEU A 177 -5.39 -17.40 -1.52
CA LEU A 177 -6.56 -17.31 -0.64
C LEU A 177 -6.44 -18.22 0.58
N LYS A 178 -5.77 -19.38 0.46
CA LYS A 178 -5.47 -20.25 1.61
C LYS A 178 -4.64 -19.57 2.70
N LEU A 179 -3.89 -18.51 2.37
CA LEU A 179 -3.14 -17.75 3.39
C LEU A 179 -4.05 -17.11 4.44
N LEU A 180 -5.29 -16.77 4.08
CA LEU A 180 -6.26 -16.16 5.01
C LEU A 180 -6.57 -17.06 6.22
N HIS A 181 -6.47 -18.38 6.06
CA HIS A 181 -6.69 -19.33 7.14
C HIS A 181 -5.54 -19.34 8.17
N GLY A 182 -4.35 -18.89 7.78
CA GLY A 182 -3.17 -18.82 8.64
C GLY A 182 -3.05 -17.52 9.44
N LEU A 183 -3.88 -16.51 9.15
CA LEU A 183 -3.87 -15.23 9.87
C LEU A 183 -4.63 -15.34 11.21
N PRO A 184 -4.18 -14.65 12.27
CA PRO A 184 -4.86 -14.63 13.58
C PRO A 184 -6.22 -13.94 13.47
N VAL A 185 -7.28 -14.54 14.03
CA VAL A 185 -8.65 -13.99 13.99
C VAL A 185 -8.67 -12.65 14.74
N SER A 186 -9.31 -11.62 14.18
CA SER A 186 -9.45 -10.32 14.86
C SER A 186 -10.20 -10.53 16.18
N SER A 187 -9.62 -10.03 17.28
CA SER A 187 -10.23 -10.03 18.61
C SER A 187 -11.24 -8.90 18.75
#